data_AF-A0A7W0QE72-F1
#
_entry.id   AF-A0A7W0QE72-F1
#
_cell.length_a   1.000
_cell.length_b   1.000
_cell.length_c   1.000
_cell.angle_alpha   90.00
_cell.angle_beta   90.00
_cell.angle_gamma   90.00
#
_symmetry.space_group_name_H-M   'P 1'
#
loop_
_entity.id
_entity.type
_entity.pdbx_description
1 polymer ?
#
loop_
_entity_poly.entity_id
_entity_poly.type
_entity_poly.pdbx_seq_one_letter_code
_entity_poly.pdbx_strand_id
1 'polypeptide(L)'
;MKLGTLLLRNAAIGLSQLEAALRNQVLYGGRLGTNLVELGFIDLELLSSYLSDLSGFPVATPTLLDAVDTALLDKLGPDEAHRLRAVPLGYLGSGGTIAVAMVDPTDVDAIDQIARQLEAQVTPYVVPELRALYYLERHFGLPRRARFIRTARPGSETDGANDRRRSQPAQGMVMPPSFTLEPRRKRNSSQAPLSEGVPVGMTYGAACERIDTANSREQIGDTFVEYAKGRCDALVVFLIRDGNALGWRAYAGPPAVLRHPIEELSLPLGGASSLQSAHDTGQVFVGQPPSAAHPIETQLWTELSANPEPVVVVAVPIMVKQRAVNLIYAHTLGGPPPRQLVSELADLAARAQTSYLRLIRQARGS
;
A
#
# COMPACT_ATOMS: atom_id res chain seq x y z
N MET A 1 2.76 -29.80 6.28
CA MET A 1 1.72 -29.67 5.22
C MET A 1 1.42 -28.19 5.04
N LYS A 2 0.97 -27.71 3.87
CA LYS A 2 0.59 -26.29 3.66
C LYS A 2 -0.94 -26.14 3.67
N LEU A 3 -1.44 -24.97 4.06
CA LEU A 3 -2.88 -24.67 4.14
C LEU A 3 -3.61 -24.96 2.81
N GLY A 4 -3.06 -24.51 1.68
CA GLY A 4 -3.68 -24.72 0.36
C GLY A 4 -3.81 -26.20 -0.02
N THR A 5 -2.79 -27.01 0.30
CA THR A 5 -2.82 -28.47 0.06
C THR A 5 -3.86 -29.16 0.93
N LEU A 6 -3.97 -28.76 2.19
CA LEU A 6 -4.95 -29.31 3.14
C LEU A 6 -6.38 -28.98 2.68
N LEU A 7 -6.64 -27.74 2.27
CA LEU A 7 -7.95 -27.31 1.76
C LEU A 7 -8.34 -28.04 0.47
N LEU A 8 -7.39 -28.23 -0.47
CA LEU A 8 -7.64 -29.01 -1.69
C LEU A 8 -7.93 -30.48 -1.39
N ARG A 9 -7.11 -31.10 -0.52
CA ARG A 9 -7.27 -32.51 -0.15
C ARG A 9 -8.66 -32.79 0.44
N ASN A 10 -9.17 -31.85 1.23
CA ASN A 10 -10.47 -31.96 1.88
C ASN A 10 -11.62 -31.42 1.01
N ALA A 11 -11.35 -31.05 -0.25
CA ALA A 11 -12.31 -30.46 -1.18
C ALA A 11 -13.02 -29.19 -0.66
N ALA A 12 -12.41 -28.48 0.31
CA ALA A 12 -12.91 -27.20 0.80
C ALA A 12 -12.75 -26.08 -0.24
N ILE A 13 -11.77 -26.22 -1.14
CA ILE A 13 -11.58 -25.37 -2.31
C ILE A 13 -11.22 -26.23 -3.54
N GLY A 14 -11.48 -25.71 -4.73
CA GLY A 14 -10.99 -26.26 -6.00
C GLY A 14 -9.63 -25.70 -6.41
N LEU A 15 -8.97 -26.34 -7.39
CA LEU A 15 -7.68 -25.89 -7.92
C LEU A 15 -7.75 -24.47 -8.49
N SER A 16 -8.82 -24.13 -9.21
CA SER A 16 -9.03 -22.80 -9.77
C SER A 16 -9.16 -21.71 -8.69
N GLN A 17 -9.79 -22.04 -7.55
CA GLN A 17 -9.93 -21.14 -6.40
C GLN A 17 -8.59 -20.93 -5.70
N LEU A 18 -7.82 -22.00 -5.47
CA LEU A 18 -6.46 -21.89 -4.95
C LEU A 18 -5.57 -21.04 -5.87
N GLU A 19 -5.64 -21.29 -7.17
CA GLU A 19 -4.88 -20.54 -8.17
C GLU A 19 -5.22 -19.05 -8.23
N ALA A 20 -6.49 -18.70 -7.99
CA ALA A 20 -6.95 -17.32 -7.92
C ALA A 20 -6.48 -16.65 -6.61
N ALA A 21 -6.57 -17.34 -5.48
CA ALA A 21 -6.09 -16.83 -4.20
C ALA A 21 -4.58 -16.64 -4.16
N LEU A 22 -3.80 -17.56 -4.73
CA LEU A 22 -2.33 -17.40 -4.88
C LEU A 22 -1.97 -16.22 -5.79
N ARG A 23 -2.74 -16.00 -6.86
CA ARG A 23 -2.56 -14.83 -7.73
C ARG A 23 -2.80 -13.55 -6.93
N ASN A 24 -3.92 -13.45 -6.21
CA ASN A 24 -4.22 -12.31 -5.36
C ASN A 24 -3.16 -12.13 -4.26
N GLN A 25 -2.65 -13.22 -3.70
CA GLN A 25 -1.59 -13.17 -2.71
C GLN A 25 -0.30 -12.56 -3.29
N VAL A 26 0.08 -12.90 -4.53
CA VAL A 26 1.26 -12.30 -5.17
C VAL A 26 1.03 -10.85 -5.56
N LEU A 27 -0.18 -10.48 -5.97
CA LEU A 27 -0.51 -9.10 -6.37
C LEU A 27 -0.67 -8.19 -5.14
N TYR A 28 -1.58 -8.57 -4.25
CA TYR A 28 -2.06 -7.76 -3.14
C TYR A 28 -1.44 -8.15 -1.78
N GLY A 29 -0.79 -9.31 -1.69
CA GLY A 29 -0.03 -9.74 -0.51
C GLY A 29 -0.84 -10.52 0.49
N GLY A 30 -0.34 -10.58 1.73
CA GLY A 30 -1.05 -11.15 2.88
C GLY A 30 -0.97 -12.67 2.91
N ARG A 31 -1.68 -13.30 3.86
CA ARG A 31 -1.69 -14.76 3.96
C ARG A 31 -2.65 -15.38 2.94
N LEU A 32 -2.40 -16.63 2.56
CA LEU A 32 -3.25 -17.36 1.61
C LEU A 32 -4.70 -17.43 2.10
N GLY A 33 -4.90 -17.75 3.39
CA GLY A 33 -6.23 -17.79 4.03
C GLY A 33 -6.98 -16.47 3.90
N THR A 34 -6.29 -15.35 4.10
CA THR A 34 -6.85 -14.00 3.91
C THR A 34 -7.37 -13.80 2.50
N ASN A 35 -6.57 -14.15 1.49
CA ASN A 35 -6.98 -14.02 0.09
C ASN A 35 -8.15 -14.95 -0.27
N LEU A 36 -8.22 -16.14 0.33
CA LEU A 36 -9.33 -17.07 0.14
C LEU A 36 -10.65 -16.54 0.72
N VAL A 37 -10.59 -15.91 1.90
CA VAL A 37 -11.74 -15.27 2.54
C VAL A 37 -12.18 -14.02 1.78
N GLU A 38 -11.23 -13.17 1.37
CA GLU A 38 -11.51 -11.94 0.62
C GLU A 38 -12.13 -12.23 -0.76
N LEU A 39 -11.77 -13.35 -1.39
CA LEU A 39 -12.37 -13.83 -2.64
C LEU A 39 -13.73 -14.53 -2.43
N GLY A 40 -14.16 -14.72 -1.18
CA GLY A 40 -15.42 -15.38 -0.85
C GLY A 40 -15.42 -16.89 -1.09
N PHE A 41 -14.25 -17.54 -1.16
CA PHE A 41 -14.15 -18.98 -1.39
C PHE A 41 -14.31 -19.79 -0.10
N ILE A 42 -13.94 -19.21 1.04
CA ILE A 42 -14.15 -19.77 2.38
C ILE A 42 -14.55 -18.63 3.33
N ASP A 43 -15.18 -18.96 4.46
CA ASP A 43 -15.42 -18.01 5.54
C ASP A 43 -14.31 -18.06 6.62
N LEU A 44 -14.40 -17.16 7.60
CA LEU A 44 -13.39 -17.06 8.67
C LEU A 44 -13.45 -18.25 9.63
N GLU A 45 -14.63 -18.84 9.82
CA GLU A 45 -14.90 -19.95 10.70
C GLU A 45 -14.23 -21.22 10.16
N LEU A 46 -14.43 -21.52 8.88
CA LEU A 46 -13.75 -22.59 8.17
C LEU A 46 -12.24 -22.36 8.14
N LEU A 47 -11.78 -21.14 7.84
CA LEU A 47 -10.35 -20.84 7.89
C LEU A 47 -9.77 -21.11 9.29
N SER A 48 -10.50 -20.76 10.36
CA SER A 48 -10.04 -20.96 11.74
C SER A 48 -9.88 -22.45 12.07
N SER A 49 -10.82 -23.31 11.67
CA SER A 49 -10.71 -24.76 11.91
C SER A 49 -9.51 -25.35 11.19
N TYR A 50 -9.32 -25.01 9.90
CA TYR A 50 -8.17 -25.49 9.13
C TYR A 50 -6.83 -24.99 9.66
N LEU A 51 -6.76 -23.76 10.18
CA LEU A 51 -5.55 -23.26 10.82
C LEU A 51 -5.24 -24.03 12.11
N SER A 52 -6.25 -24.32 12.93
CA SER A 52 -6.10 -25.16 14.13
C SER A 52 -5.63 -26.56 13.80
N ASP A 53 -6.26 -27.22 12.81
CA ASP A 53 -5.86 -28.56 12.37
C ASP A 53 -4.42 -28.58 11.82
N LEU A 54 -4.02 -27.51 11.14
CA LEU A 54 -2.70 -27.39 10.54
C LEU A 54 -1.60 -27.13 11.58
N SER A 55 -1.88 -26.27 12.57
CA SER A 55 -0.89 -25.81 13.53
C SER A 55 -0.90 -26.60 14.84
N GLY A 56 -1.97 -27.34 15.14
CA GLY A 56 -2.17 -28.06 16.40
C GLY A 56 -2.52 -27.16 17.60
N PHE A 57 -2.86 -25.89 17.35
CA PHE A 57 -3.16 -24.91 18.40
C PHE A 57 -4.67 -24.60 18.44
N PRO A 58 -5.24 -24.39 19.64
CA PRO A 58 -6.66 -24.07 19.78
C PRO A 58 -7.02 -22.74 19.09
N VAL A 59 -8.25 -22.62 18.60
CA VAL A 59 -8.74 -21.41 17.95
C VAL A 59 -9.09 -20.33 18.97
N ALA A 60 -8.60 -19.10 18.76
CA ALA A 60 -9.11 -17.92 19.44
C ALA A 60 -10.49 -17.54 18.87
N THR A 61 -11.55 -17.90 19.58
CA THR A 61 -12.93 -17.61 19.17
C THR A 61 -13.27 -16.12 19.35
N PRO A 62 -14.27 -15.59 18.62
CA PRO A 62 -14.74 -14.23 18.83
C PRO A 62 -15.10 -13.94 20.30
N THR A 63 -15.72 -14.91 20.99
CA THR A 63 -16.04 -14.78 22.42
C THR A 63 -14.82 -14.55 23.29
N LEU A 64 -13.71 -15.23 23.02
CA LEU A 64 -12.45 -15.01 23.75
C LEU A 64 -11.85 -13.65 23.43
N LEU A 65 -11.93 -13.23 22.15
CA LEU A 65 -11.41 -11.96 21.68
C LEU A 65 -12.25 -10.74 22.13
N ASP A 66 -13.55 -10.92 22.38
CA ASP A 66 -14.41 -9.87 22.93
C ASP A 66 -14.24 -9.72 24.46
N ALA A 67 -13.75 -10.76 25.14
CA ALA A 67 -13.60 -10.82 26.59
C ALA A 67 -12.16 -10.51 27.06
N VAL A 68 -11.38 -9.81 26.24
CA VAL A 68 -9.96 -9.52 26.48
C VAL A 68 -9.75 -8.68 27.74
N ASP A 69 -8.73 -9.03 28.51
CA ASP A 69 -8.25 -8.24 29.64
C ASP A 69 -7.46 -7.01 29.16
N THR A 70 -8.01 -5.82 29.43
CA THR A 70 -7.42 -4.54 29.04
C THR A 70 -6.06 -4.29 29.70
N ALA A 71 -5.83 -4.79 30.91
CA ALA A 71 -4.53 -4.62 31.58
C ALA A 71 -3.41 -5.37 30.85
N LEU A 72 -3.72 -6.51 30.23
CA LEU A 72 -2.78 -7.27 29.42
C LEU A 72 -2.53 -6.59 28.07
N LEU A 73 -3.56 -5.97 27.48
CA LEU A 73 -3.40 -5.16 26.27
C LEU A 73 -2.46 -3.97 26.51
N ASP A 74 -2.65 -3.26 27.63
CA ASP A 74 -1.81 -2.14 28.01
C ASP A 74 -0.36 -2.57 28.27
N LYS A 75 -0.18 -3.74 28.89
CA LYS A 75 1.16 -4.31 29.17
C LYS A 75 1.89 -4.73 27.89
N LEU A 76 1.19 -5.34 26.93
CA LEU A 76 1.77 -5.68 25.62
C LEU A 76 2.09 -4.42 24.82
N GLY A 77 1.17 -3.44 24.84
CA GLY A 77 1.28 -2.19 24.12
C GLY A 77 0.93 -2.30 22.62
N PRO A 78 0.52 -1.19 21.99
CA PRO A 78 0.03 -1.17 20.60
C PRO A 78 1.11 -1.57 19.58
N ASP A 79 2.34 -1.09 19.75
CA ASP A 79 3.43 -1.35 18.80
C ASP A 79 3.79 -2.84 18.74
N GLU A 80 3.85 -3.47 19.91
CA GLU A 80 4.18 -4.89 20.03
C GLU A 80 3.03 -5.76 19.53
N ALA A 81 1.80 -5.44 19.94
CA ALA A 81 0.59 -6.12 19.48
C ALA A 81 0.44 -6.06 17.95
N HIS A 82 0.78 -4.93 17.32
CA HIS A 82 0.77 -4.77 15.87
C HIS A 82 1.89 -5.55 15.19
N ARG A 83 3.12 -5.44 15.70
CA ARG A 83 4.30 -6.08 15.10
C ARG A 83 4.20 -7.59 15.18
N LEU A 84 3.84 -8.12 16.34
CA LEU A 84 3.70 -9.56 16.58
C LEU A 84 2.35 -10.12 16.13
N ARG A 85 1.38 -9.24 15.81
CA ARG A 85 0.01 -9.59 15.43
C ARG A 85 -0.63 -10.51 16.45
N ALA A 86 -0.54 -10.09 17.71
CA ALA A 86 -0.95 -10.86 18.86
C ALA A 86 -1.94 -10.09 19.73
N VAL A 87 -2.93 -10.78 20.27
CA VAL A 87 -3.94 -10.22 21.17
C VAL A 87 -3.99 -11.09 22.43
N PRO A 88 -3.56 -10.58 23.60
CA PRO A 88 -3.73 -11.28 24.88
C PRO A 88 -5.22 -11.52 25.12
N LEU A 89 -5.60 -12.75 25.46
CA LEU A 89 -7.01 -13.13 25.70
C LEU A 89 -7.37 -13.07 27.18
N GLY A 90 -6.42 -13.42 28.05
CA GLY A 90 -6.62 -13.45 29.50
C GLY A 90 -5.83 -14.57 30.17
N TYR A 91 -5.92 -14.64 31.50
CA TYR A 91 -5.26 -15.68 32.28
C TYR A 91 -5.98 -17.03 32.15
N LEU A 92 -5.19 -18.09 32.01
CA LEU A 92 -5.64 -19.47 32.06
C LEU A 92 -5.52 -20.00 33.48
N GLY A 93 -6.68 -20.21 34.11
CA GLY A 93 -6.76 -20.75 35.47
C GLY A 93 -6.04 -19.86 36.49
N SER A 94 -5.55 -20.47 37.57
CA SER A 94 -4.90 -19.79 38.69
C SER A 94 -3.36 -19.73 38.59
N GLY A 95 -2.77 -20.30 37.53
CA GLY A 95 -1.33 -20.52 37.40
C GLY A 95 -0.53 -19.36 36.77
N GLY A 96 -1.15 -18.22 36.49
CA GLY A 96 -0.47 -17.06 35.89
C GLY A 96 -0.06 -17.23 34.43
N THR A 97 -0.49 -18.31 33.76
CA THR A 97 -0.33 -18.48 32.31
C THR A 97 -1.34 -17.62 31.56
N ILE A 98 -0.95 -17.01 30.45
CA ILE A 98 -1.80 -16.14 29.64
C ILE A 98 -2.09 -16.82 28.30
N ALA A 99 -3.37 -16.91 27.93
CA ALA A 99 -3.77 -17.26 26.57
C ALA A 99 -3.54 -16.07 25.64
N VAL A 100 -2.91 -16.28 24.50
CA VAL A 100 -2.65 -15.21 23.53
C VAL A 100 -3.07 -15.67 22.14
N ALA A 101 -3.94 -14.90 21.49
CA ALA A 101 -4.30 -15.12 20.09
C ALA A 101 -3.16 -14.62 19.19
N MET A 102 -2.66 -15.47 18.30
CA MET A 102 -1.54 -15.20 17.41
C MET A 102 -1.89 -15.60 15.97
N VAL A 103 -1.50 -14.75 15.02
CA VAL A 103 -1.62 -15.08 13.58
C VAL A 103 -0.65 -16.21 13.20
N ASP A 104 0.50 -16.30 13.87
CA ASP A 104 1.47 -17.37 13.70
C ASP A 104 1.84 -17.99 15.05
N PRO A 105 1.06 -18.96 15.54
CA PRO A 105 1.30 -19.59 16.84
C PRO A 105 2.50 -20.56 16.82
N THR A 106 3.18 -20.74 15.68
CA THR A 106 4.37 -21.59 15.57
C THR A 106 5.69 -20.83 15.70
N ASP A 107 5.60 -19.50 15.76
CA ASP A 107 6.76 -18.61 15.89
C ASP A 107 7.22 -18.56 17.36
N VAL A 108 8.25 -19.35 17.66
CA VAL A 108 8.80 -19.46 19.02
C VAL A 108 9.41 -18.15 19.50
N ASP A 109 10.05 -17.38 18.60
CA ASP A 109 10.65 -16.09 18.95
C ASP A 109 9.58 -15.07 19.33
N ALA A 110 8.46 -15.05 18.58
CA ALA A 110 7.31 -14.21 18.90
C ALA A 110 6.67 -14.61 20.23
N ILE A 111 6.50 -15.91 20.50
CA ILE A 111 5.97 -16.42 21.77
C ILE A 111 6.86 -15.96 22.93
N ASP A 112 8.18 -16.14 22.81
CA ASP A 112 9.14 -15.76 23.84
C ASP A 112 9.17 -14.24 24.07
N GLN A 113 9.00 -13.46 23.00
CA GLN A 113 8.92 -12.01 23.10
C GLN A 113 7.66 -11.56 23.84
N ILE A 114 6.50 -12.15 23.54
CA ILE A 114 5.25 -11.87 24.24
C ILE A 114 5.36 -12.30 25.71
N ALA A 115 5.94 -13.47 25.99
CA ALA A 115 6.13 -13.97 27.34
C ALA A 115 7.00 -13.04 28.19
N ARG A 116 8.08 -12.50 27.62
CA ARG A 116 8.91 -11.47 28.28
C ARG A 116 8.13 -10.18 28.53
N GLN A 117 7.39 -9.69 27.55
CA GLN A 117 6.63 -8.44 27.67
C GLN A 117 5.51 -8.55 28.71
N LEU A 118 4.83 -9.70 28.75
CA LEU A 118 3.75 -9.97 29.71
C LEU A 118 4.25 -10.48 31.06
N GLU A 119 5.54 -10.81 31.18
CA GLU A 119 6.18 -11.42 32.36
C GLU A 119 5.44 -12.69 32.85
N ALA A 120 4.96 -13.49 31.91
CA ALA A 120 4.11 -14.64 32.16
C ALA A 120 4.35 -15.75 31.14
N GLN A 121 3.99 -16.99 31.48
CA GLN A 121 3.96 -18.07 30.50
C GLN A 121 2.84 -17.82 29.49
N VAL A 122 3.10 -18.11 28.21
CA VAL A 122 2.15 -17.87 27.12
C VAL A 122 1.67 -19.20 26.55
N THR A 123 0.35 -19.36 26.46
CA THR A 123 -0.29 -20.42 25.69
C THR A 123 -0.85 -19.82 24.40
N PRO A 124 -0.30 -20.16 23.23
CA PRO A 124 -0.75 -19.60 21.96
C PRO A 124 -2.07 -20.21 21.48
N TYR A 125 -2.93 -19.35 20.94
CA TYR A 125 -4.18 -19.69 20.27
C TYR A 125 -4.09 -19.18 18.83
N VAL A 126 -4.50 -19.97 17.85
CA VAL A 126 -4.46 -19.55 16.45
C VAL A 126 -5.62 -18.61 16.11
N VAL A 127 -5.34 -17.56 15.35
CA VAL A 127 -6.38 -16.63 14.85
C VAL A 127 -6.10 -16.26 13.38
N PRO A 128 -7.13 -16.20 12.51
CA PRO A 128 -6.95 -15.68 11.15
C PRO A 128 -6.43 -14.23 11.14
N GLU A 129 -5.56 -13.90 10.18
CA GLU A 129 -4.97 -12.55 10.02
C GLU A 129 -6.03 -11.45 10.01
N LEU A 130 -7.12 -11.62 9.25
CA LEU A 130 -8.21 -10.65 9.19
C LEU A 130 -8.88 -10.39 10.54
N ARG A 131 -9.06 -11.45 11.34
CA ARG A 131 -9.69 -11.35 12.66
C ARG A 131 -8.75 -10.69 13.67
N ALA A 132 -7.47 -11.06 13.67
CA ALA A 132 -6.48 -10.39 14.52
C ALA A 132 -6.43 -8.88 14.23
N LEU A 133 -6.36 -8.49 12.94
CA LEU A 133 -6.31 -7.08 12.56
C LEU A 133 -7.57 -6.30 12.94
N TYR A 134 -8.75 -6.92 12.84
CA TYR A 134 -10.01 -6.33 13.29
C TYR A 134 -9.98 -5.99 14.79
N TYR A 135 -9.54 -6.93 15.64
CA TYR A 135 -9.49 -6.71 17.08
C TYR A 135 -8.37 -5.75 17.48
N LEU A 136 -7.21 -5.79 16.81
CA LEU A 136 -6.14 -4.82 17.05
C LEU A 136 -6.57 -3.38 16.75
N GLU A 137 -7.29 -3.14 15.65
CA GLU A 137 -7.85 -1.82 15.36
C GLU A 137 -8.89 -1.41 16.41
N ARG A 138 -9.80 -2.34 16.78
CA ARG A 138 -10.86 -2.06 17.78
C ARG A 138 -10.29 -1.67 19.14
N HIS A 139 -9.20 -2.31 19.58
CA HIS A 139 -8.63 -2.11 20.92
C HIS A 139 -7.55 -1.03 20.98
N PHE A 140 -6.75 -0.86 19.92
CA PHE A 140 -5.63 0.09 19.92
C PHE A 140 -5.82 1.29 18.98
N GLY A 141 -6.93 1.37 18.24
CA GLY A 141 -7.17 2.45 17.27
C GLY A 141 -6.18 2.46 16.11
N LEU A 142 -5.48 1.35 15.87
CA LEU A 142 -4.44 1.25 14.86
C LEU A 142 -5.08 1.12 13.47
N PRO A 143 -4.86 2.08 12.56
CA PRO A 143 -5.50 2.06 11.25
C PRO A 143 -5.14 0.79 10.49
N ARG A 144 -6.16 0.07 10.03
CA ARG A 144 -5.96 -1.03 9.08
C ARG A 144 -5.35 -0.45 7.80
N ARG A 145 -4.26 -1.06 7.31
CA ARG A 145 -3.76 -0.81 5.94
C ARG A 145 -4.93 -0.88 4.96
N ALA A 146 -5.02 0.04 3.99
CA ALA A 146 -6.23 0.25 3.18
C ALA A 146 -6.81 -1.03 2.53
N ARG A 147 -5.98 -2.04 2.31
CA ARG A 147 -6.40 -3.36 1.82
C ARG A 147 -7.38 -4.11 2.74
N PHE A 148 -7.49 -3.78 4.02
CA PHE A 148 -8.34 -4.46 5.01
C PHE A 148 -9.58 -3.64 5.43
N ILE A 149 -9.76 -2.44 4.87
CA ILE A 149 -10.84 -1.51 5.25
C ILE A 149 -12.20 -1.95 4.68
N ARG A 150 -12.22 -2.68 3.55
CA ARG A 150 -13.47 -2.93 2.79
C ARG A 150 -14.32 -4.14 3.19
N THR A 151 -13.93 -4.92 4.20
CA THR A 151 -14.76 -6.05 4.67
C THR A 151 -15.80 -5.65 5.72
N ALA A 152 -15.77 -4.41 6.23
CA ALA A 152 -16.84 -3.85 7.04
C ALA A 152 -17.90 -3.21 6.11
N ARG A 153 -19.14 -3.70 6.15
CA ARG A 153 -20.27 -3.10 5.41
C ARG A 153 -20.43 -1.63 5.83
N PRO A 154 -20.50 -0.66 4.89
CA PRO A 154 -20.86 0.71 5.24
C PRO A 154 -22.38 0.84 5.32
N GLY A 155 -22.88 1.12 6.53
CA GLY A 155 -24.22 1.65 6.75
C GLY A 155 -24.24 3.16 6.48
N SER A 156 -25.28 3.57 5.77
CA SER A 156 -25.82 4.92 5.55
C SER A 156 -25.38 6.03 6.52
N GLU A 157 -25.03 7.19 5.96
CA GLU A 157 -25.79 8.43 6.23
C GLU A 157 -25.44 9.53 5.22
N THR A 158 -26.48 9.93 4.49
CA THR A 158 -26.66 11.19 3.79
C THR A 158 -26.89 12.32 4.80
N ASP A 159 -26.29 13.48 4.61
CA ASP A 159 -27.01 14.72 4.24
C ASP A 159 -26.12 15.96 4.37
N GLY A 160 -26.52 17.00 3.65
CA GLY A 160 -26.37 18.36 4.19
C GLY A 160 -25.48 19.30 3.42
N ALA A 161 -25.93 19.65 2.21
CA ALA A 161 -25.64 20.93 1.62
C ALA A 161 -25.87 22.09 2.62
N ASN A 162 -24.97 23.08 2.68
CA ASN A 162 -25.46 24.45 2.54
C ASN A 162 -24.41 25.45 2.04
N ASP A 163 -24.88 26.15 1.02
CA ASP A 163 -24.45 27.40 0.43
C ASP A 163 -24.32 28.53 1.45
N ARG A 164 -23.17 29.24 1.47
CA ARG A 164 -23.09 30.66 1.84
C ARG A 164 -22.10 31.43 0.97
N ARG A 165 -22.67 32.02 -0.08
CA ARG A 165 -22.32 33.26 -0.79
C ARG A 165 -21.58 34.35 0.01
N ARG A 166 -20.89 35.17 -0.82
CA ARG A 166 -20.45 36.59 -0.68
C ARG A 166 -19.18 36.80 0.14
N SER A 167 -18.20 37.60 -0.28
CA SER A 167 -18.23 38.75 -1.20
C SER A 167 -16.80 39.15 -1.60
N GLN A 168 -16.60 39.45 -2.88
CA GLN A 168 -15.45 40.25 -3.37
C GLN A 168 -15.55 41.69 -2.85
N PRO A 169 -14.41 42.36 -2.73
CA PRO A 169 -14.30 43.73 -3.21
C PRO A 169 -13.27 43.84 -4.34
N ALA A 170 -13.65 44.62 -5.35
CA ALA A 170 -12.78 45.16 -6.37
C ALA A 170 -11.91 46.28 -5.79
N GLN A 171 -10.65 46.38 -6.22
CA GLN A 171 -10.03 47.59 -6.78
C GLN A 171 -8.51 47.44 -6.92
N GLY A 172 -7.98 47.97 -8.02
CA GLY A 172 -6.63 48.55 -8.06
C GLY A 172 -5.59 47.82 -8.90
N MET A 173 -5.65 47.96 -10.22
CA MET A 173 -4.48 47.75 -11.09
C MET A 173 -3.42 48.81 -10.76
N VAL A 174 -2.27 48.38 -10.26
CA VAL A 174 -1.05 49.20 -10.18
C VAL A 174 0.05 48.46 -10.96
N MET A 175 0.46 49.04 -12.08
CA MET A 175 1.62 48.60 -12.85
C MET A 175 2.90 49.27 -12.32
N PRO A 176 3.95 48.52 -12.00
CA PRO A 176 5.30 49.05 -11.92
C PRO A 176 6.05 48.95 -13.27
N PRO A 177 7.13 49.73 -13.45
CA PRO A 177 7.57 50.22 -14.75
C PRO A 177 8.45 49.24 -15.56
N SER A 178 8.57 49.60 -16.84
CA SER A 178 9.35 49.03 -17.93
C SER A 178 10.82 48.75 -17.56
N PHE A 179 11.20 47.47 -17.58
CA PHE A 179 12.60 47.07 -17.59
C PHE A 179 13.16 47.16 -19.02
N THR A 180 14.23 47.94 -19.14
CA THR A 180 15.00 48.15 -20.36
C THR A 180 15.84 46.91 -20.66
N LEU A 181 15.65 46.33 -21.85
CA LEU A 181 16.44 45.22 -22.38
C LEU A 181 17.83 45.73 -22.80
N GLU A 182 18.87 45.39 -22.05
CA GLU A 182 20.25 45.55 -22.50
C GLU A 182 20.70 44.38 -23.40
N PRO A 183 21.55 44.63 -24.42
CA PRO A 183 21.86 43.63 -25.45
C PRO A 183 22.88 42.59 -24.99
N ARG A 184 22.58 41.35 -25.39
CA ARG A 184 23.33 40.09 -25.29
C ARG A 184 24.84 40.23 -25.56
N ARG A 185 25.68 40.09 -24.52
CA ARG A 185 27.13 39.94 -24.65
C ARG A 185 27.50 38.46 -24.81
N LYS A 186 27.91 38.06 -26.03
CA LYS A 186 28.59 36.77 -26.28
C LYS A 186 29.86 36.71 -25.44
N ARG A 187 29.97 35.71 -24.56
CA ARG A 187 31.23 35.37 -23.89
C ARG A 187 31.58 33.92 -24.21
N ASN A 188 32.83 33.76 -24.65
CA ASN A 188 33.42 32.56 -25.17
C ASN A 188 33.36 31.38 -24.21
N SER A 189 33.34 30.19 -24.82
CA SER A 189 33.63 28.88 -24.24
C SER A 189 34.75 28.91 -23.21
N SER A 190 34.38 28.72 -21.96
CA SER A 190 35.27 28.26 -20.89
C SER A 190 34.58 27.09 -20.23
N GLN A 191 35.17 25.91 -20.39
CA GLN A 191 34.75 24.65 -19.80
C GLN A 191 34.41 24.85 -18.32
N ALA A 192 33.18 24.55 -17.95
CA ALA A 192 32.77 24.51 -16.55
C ALA A 192 33.37 23.25 -15.90
N PRO A 193 33.86 23.34 -14.65
CA PRO A 193 34.38 22.20 -13.92
C PRO A 193 33.28 21.14 -13.73
N LEU A 194 33.70 19.87 -13.80
CA LEU A 194 32.86 18.69 -13.54
C LEU A 194 32.04 18.93 -12.27
N SER A 195 30.72 19.04 -12.44
CA SER A 195 29.80 19.17 -11.32
C SER A 195 29.88 17.89 -10.50
N GLU A 196 30.38 18.00 -9.27
CA GLU A 196 30.30 16.95 -8.26
C GLU A 196 28.82 16.52 -8.15
N GLY A 197 28.57 15.23 -8.39
CA GLY A 197 27.25 14.70 -8.66
C GLY A 197 26.29 14.88 -7.50
N VAL A 198 25.09 15.42 -7.80
CA VAL A 198 23.89 15.26 -6.98
C VAL A 198 23.77 13.77 -6.61
N PRO A 199 23.42 13.38 -5.37
CA PRO A 199 23.31 11.97 -5.01
C PRO A 199 22.29 11.29 -5.93
N VAL A 200 22.79 10.54 -6.91
CA VAL A 200 21.97 9.95 -7.96
C VAL A 200 21.28 8.74 -7.35
N GLY A 201 19.96 8.81 -7.17
CA GLY A 201 19.15 7.62 -6.88
C GLY A 201 19.44 6.52 -7.90
N MET A 202 19.11 5.28 -7.58
CA MET A 202 19.42 4.07 -8.36
C MET A 202 19.47 4.31 -9.88
N THR A 203 20.54 3.89 -10.56
CA THR A 203 20.66 4.06 -12.02
C THR A 203 19.57 3.27 -12.75
N TYR A 204 19.19 3.68 -13.96
CA TYR A 204 18.19 2.97 -14.76
C TYR A 204 18.58 1.50 -14.99
N GLY A 205 19.84 1.23 -15.34
CA GLY A 205 20.33 -0.14 -15.50
C GLY A 205 20.21 -0.98 -14.22
N ALA A 206 20.54 -0.40 -13.06
CA ALA A 206 20.39 -1.09 -11.77
C ALA A 206 18.91 -1.33 -11.41
N ALA A 207 18.02 -0.41 -11.76
CA ALA A 207 16.58 -0.58 -11.57
C ALA A 207 16.02 -1.70 -12.47
N CYS A 208 16.46 -1.79 -13.73
CA CYS A 208 16.11 -2.89 -14.63
C CYS A 208 16.55 -4.24 -14.05
N GLU A 209 17.82 -4.36 -13.66
CA GLU A 209 18.37 -5.60 -13.10
C GLU A 209 17.60 -6.02 -11.84
N ARG A 210 17.36 -5.09 -10.91
CA ARG A 210 16.67 -5.38 -9.66
C ARG A 210 15.22 -5.81 -9.86
N ILE A 211 14.49 -5.21 -10.81
CA ILE A 211 13.14 -5.65 -11.19
C ILE A 211 13.19 -7.03 -11.84
N ASP A 212 14.12 -7.24 -12.78
CA ASP A 212 14.26 -8.50 -13.49
C ASP A 212 14.60 -9.64 -12.53
N THR A 213 15.40 -9.42 -11.49
CA THR A 213 15.76 -10.45 -10.49
C THR A 213 14.86 -10.48 -9.24
N ALA A 214 13.81 -9.65 -9.20
CA ALA A 214 12.97 -9.51 -8.00
C ALA A 214 12.34 -10.85 -7.55
N ASN A 215 12.57 -11.22 -6.30
CA ASN A 215 12.00 -12.44 -5.68
C ASN A 215 10.75 -12.16 -4.84
N SER A 216 10.42 -10.88 -4.67
CA SER A 216 9.20 -10.43 -4.00
C SER A 216 8.63 -9.21 -4.71
N ARG A 217 7.35 -8.97 -4.53
CA ARG A 217 6.70 -7.74 -5.01
C ARG A 217 7.23 -6.52 -4.26
N GLU A 218 7.54 -6.65 -2.97
CA GLU A 218 8.09 -5.56 -2.16
C GLU A 218 9.37 -5.01 -2.80
N GLN A 219 10.26 -5.89 -3.30
CA GLN A 219 11.45 -5.47 -4.05
C GLN A 219 11.12 -4.66 -5.30
N ILE A 220 10.06 -5.00 -6.03
CA ILE A 220 9.62 -4.26 -7.22
C ILE A 220 9.16 -2.85 -6.80
N GLY A 221 8.27 -2.75 -5.80
CA GLY A 221 7.77 -1.46 -5.31
C GLY A 221 8.88 -0.56 -4.76
N ASP A 222 9.79 -1.12 -3.97
CA ASP A 222 10.93 -0.39 -3.40
C ASP A 222 11.89 0.09 -4.52
N THR A 223 12.03 -0.68 -5.59
CA THR A 223 12.86 -0.28 -6.75
C THR A 223 12.31 0.98 -7.43
N PHE A 224 10.99 1.11 -7.59
CA PHE A 224 10.39 2.34 -8.15
C PHE A 224 10.63 3.56 -7.25
N VAL A 225 10.53 3.40 -5.93
CA VAL A 225 10.80 4.47 -4.95
C VAL A 225 12.28 4.88 -4.99
N GLU A 226 13.21 3.93 -4.99
CA GLU A 226 14.65 4.23 -5.08
C GLU A 226 15.04 4.86 -6.42
N TYR A 227 14.36 4.46 -7.50
CA TYR A 227 14.55 5.03 -8.83
C TYR A 227 14.08 6.49 -8.91
N ALA A 228 12.97 6.81 -8.25
CA ALA A 228 12.37 8.14 -8.23
C ALA A 228 13.28 9.23 -7.61
N LYS A 229 14.14 8.83 -6.66
CA LYS A 229 15.04 9.74 -5.93
C LYS A 229 15.92 10.53 -6.89
N GLY A 230 15.83 11.86 -6.82
CA GLY A 230 16.58 12.77 -7.67
C GLY A 230 16.10 12.87 -9.13
N ARG A 231 14.96 12.25 -9.48
CA ARG A 231 14.38 12.29 -10.85
C ARG A 231 13.01 12.95 -10.92
N CYS A 232 12.23 12.87 -9.84
CA CYS A 232 10.94 13.56 -9.72
C CYS A 232 10.74 14.12 -8.31
N ASP A 233 9.66 14.88 -8.12
CA ASP A 233 9.32 15.48 -6.81
C ASP A 233 8.42 14.56 -6.00
N ALA A 234 7.59 13.76 -6.66
CA ALA A 234 6.95 12.63 -5.99
C ALA A 234 6.71 11.46 -6.94
N LEU A 235 6.70 10.26 -6.36
CA LEU A 235 6.26 9.03 -7.01
C LEU A 235 5.43 8.21 -6.03
N VAL A 236 4.31 7.66 -6.48
CA VAL A 236 3.48 6.74 -5.69
C VAL A 236 3.22 5.48 -6.49
N VAL A 237 3.47 4.32 -5.88
CA VAL A 237 3.02 3.03 -6.39
C VAL A 237 1.71 2.70 -5.69
N PHE A 238 0.64 2.60 -6.47
CA PHE A 238 -0.68 2.19 -6.03
C PHE A 238 -0.91 0.71 -6.30
N LEU A 239 -1.62 0.04 -5.39
CA LEU A 239 -2.23 -1.27 -5.59
C LEU A 239 -3.69 -1.08 -6.01
N ILE A 240 -4.12 -1.75 -7.07
CA ILE A 240 -5.48 -1.66 -7.58
C ILE A 240 -6.33 -2.76 -6.98
N ARG A 241 -7.37 -2.38 -6.23
CA ARG A 241 -8.25 -3.35 -5.58
C ARG A 241 -9.67 -2.81 -5.42
N ASP A 242 -10.65 -3.64 -5.77
CA ASP A 242 -12.08 -3.34 -5.61
C ASP A 242 -12.52 -2.01 -6.28
N GLY A 243 -11.85 -1.59 -7.36
CA GLY A 243 -12.12 -0.30 -8.03
C GLY A 243 -11.50 0.92 -7.33
N ASN A 244 -10.56 0.73 -6.41
CA ASN A 244 -9.78 1.78 -5.79
C ASN A 244 -8.28 1.59 -6.05
N ALA A 245 -7.54 2.69 -6.10
CA ALA A 245 -6.10 2.76 -6.03
C ALA A 245 -5.66 3.02 -4.57
N LEU A 246 -5.04 2.01 -3.96
CA LEU A 246 -4.58 2.05 -2.59
C LEU A 246 -3.08 2.36 -2.56
N GLY A 247 -2.66 3.36 -1.80
CA GLY A 247 -1.24 3.69 -1.66
C GLY A 247 -0.45 2.52 -1.09
N TRP A 248 0.70 2.20 -1.69
CA TRP A 248 1.52 1.07 -1.27
C TRP A 248 2.97 1.45 -1.01
N ARG A 249 3.56 2.25 -1.89
CA ARG A 249 4.89 2.81 -1.73
C ARG A 249 4.88 4.24 -2.23
N ALA A 250 5.62 5.12 -1.59
CA ALA A 250 5.76 6.49 -2.05
C ALA A 250 7.17 7.03 -1.83
N TYR A 251 7.52 7.97 -2.68
CA TYR A 251 8.64 8.88 -2.56
C TYR A 251 8.06 10.31 -2.63
N ALA A 252 8.42 11.15 -1.66
CA ALA A 252 8.21 12.59 -1.69
C ALA A 252 9.59 13.26 -1.54
N GLY A 253 9.96 14.07 -2.52
CA GLY A 253 11.22 14.79 -2.56
C GLY A 253 11.19 16.07 -1.71
N PRO A 254 12.31 16.48 -1.09
CA PRO A 254 12.35 17.71 -0.30
C PRO A 254 11.92 18.94 -1.10
N PRO A 255 11.14 19.89 -0.52
CA PRO A 255 10.75 19.97 0.90
C PRO A 255 9.48 19.18 1.25
N ALA A 256 8.86 18.49 0.31
CA ALA A 256 7.60 17.78 0.54
C ALA A 256 7.81 16.55 1.44
N VAL A 257 6.86 16.34 2.36
CA VAL A 257 6.80 15.18 3.25
C VAL A 257 5.37 14.64 3.22
N LEU A 258 5.23 13.31 3.24
CA LEU A 258 3.93 12.65 3.35
C LEU A 258 3.23 13.09 4.63
N ARG A 259 1.93 13.43 4.54
CA ARG A 259 1.15 13.84 5.72
C ARG A 259 0.82 12.67 6.63
N HIS A 260 0.51 11.52 6.03
CA HIS A 260 0.17 10.27 6.67
C HIS A 260 0.95 9.12 6.01
N PRO A 261 0.99 7.92 6.63
CA PRO A 261 1.49 6.73 5.96
C PRO A 261 0.76 6.50 4.64
N ILE A 262 1.52 6.25 3.56
CA ILE A 262 0.94 6.11 2.22
C ILE A 262 -0.09 4.97 2.15
N GLU A 263 0.02 3.97 3.01
CA GLU A 263 -0.91 2.84 3.13
C GLU A 263 -2.33 3.21 3.59
N GLU A 264 -2.54 4.42 4.09
CA GLU A 264 -3.85 4.96 4.47
C GLU A 264 -4.56 5.63 3.28
N LEU A 265 -3.81 6.01 2.24
CA LEU A 265 -4.37 6.65 1.06
C LEU A 265 -5.17 5.65 0.23
N SER A 266 -6.46 5.96 0.00
CA SER A 266 -7.33 5.21 -0.91
C SER A 266 -8.06 6.18 -1.84
N LEU A 267 -7.78 6.07 -3.14
CA LEU A 267 -8.37 6.89 -4.18
C LEU A 267 -9.33 6.06 -5.03
N PRO A 268 -10.59 6.48 -5.23
CA PRO A 268 -11.50 5.75 -6.12
C PRO A 268 -11.05 5.87 -7.59
N LEU A 269 -11.15 4.76 -8.33
CA LEU A 269 -10.92 4.73 -9.78
C LEU A 269 -12.20 4.98 -10.59
N GLY A 270 -13.26 5.48 -9.93
CA GLY A 270 -14.45 6.00 -10.59
C GLY A 270 -14.38 7.52 -10.72
N GLY A 271 -14.60 8.06 -11.91
CA GLY A 271 -14.64 9.50 -12.16
C GLY A 271 -14.03 9.93 -13.49
N ALA A 272 -13.21 10.99 -13.45
CA ALA A 272 -12.33 11.40 -14.55
C ALA A 272 -10.97 11.83 -13.97
N SER A 273 -10.11 10.85 -13.68
CA SER A 273 -8.75 11.07 -13.15
C SER A 273 -7.66 10.50 -14.06
N SER A 274 -6.44 10.98 -13.86
CA SER A 274 -5.22 10.47 -14.51
C SER A 274 -4.98 8.99 -14.20
N LEU A 275 -5.20 8.59 -12.94
CA LEU A 275 -5.10 7.20 -12.48
C LEU A 275 -6.13 6.30 -13.16
N GLN A 276 -7.38 6.74 -13.24
CA GLN A 276 -8.43 6.00 -13.92
C GLN A 276 -8.15 5.89 -15.42
N SER A 277 -7.72 6.98 -16.07
CA SER A 277 -7.41 6.96 -17.50
C SER A 277 -6.35 5.91 -17.83
N ALA A 278 -5.28 5.83 -17.02
CA ALA A 278 -4.25 4.81 -17.15
C ALA A 278 -4.77 3.40 -16.82
N HIS A 279 -5.62 3.26 -15.81
CA HIS A 279 -6.24 1.99 -15.43
C HIS A 279 -7.14 1.41 -16.53
N ASP A 280 -8.05 2.23 -17.07
CA ASP A 280 -9.09 1.79 -18.00
C ASP A 280 -8.51 1.52 -19.40
N THR A 281 -7.55 2.34 -19.84
CA THR A 281 -6.90 2.17 -21.15
C THR A 281 -5.77 1.14 -21.13
N GLY A 282 -5.17 0.87 -19.96
CA GLY A 282 -3.94 0.11 -19.84
C GLY A 282 -2.74 0.80 -20.52
N GLN A 283 -2.84 2.09 -20.83
CA GLN A 283 -1.81 2.90 -21.47
C GLN A 283 -1.23 3.92 -20.48
N VAL A 284 -0.02 4.39 -20.77
CA VAL A 284 0.59 5.48 -19.99
C VAL A 284 -0.19 6.77 -20.22
N PHE A 285 -0.64 7.38 -19.14
CA PHE A 285 -1.22 8.72 -19.14
C PHE A 285 -0.12 9.75 -18.88
N VAL A 286 -0.04 10.79 -19.72
CA VAL A 286 0.80 11.96 -19.51
C VAL A 286 0.01 13.20 -19.90
N GLY A 287 -0.23 14.10 -18.95
CA GLY A 287 -0.98 15.30 -19.25
C GLY A 287 -1.49 16.02 -18.03
N GLN A 288 -2.31 17.05 -18.27
CA GLN A 288 -3.07 17.71 -17.22
C GLN A 288 -4.14 16.75 -16.66
N PRO A 289 -4.50 16.86 -15.38
CA PRO A 289 -5.61 16.11 -14.80
C PRO A 289 -6.87 16.20 -15.70
N PRO A 290 -7.52 15.08 -16.04
CA PRO A 290 -8.63 15.07 -17.00
C PRO A 290 -9.87 15.86 -16.56
N SER A 291 -10.09 15.96 -15.24
CA SER A 291 -11.19 16.72 -14.66
C SER A 291 -10.77 18.15 -14.35
N ALA A 292 -11.61 19.13 -14.72
CA ALA A 292 -11.38 20.55 -14.41
C ALA A 292 -11.34 20.84 -12.89
N ALA A 293 -12.02 20.03 -12.08
CA ALA A 293 -11.97 20.13 -10.62
C ALA A 293 -10.98 19.17 -9.97
N HIS A 294 -10.51 18.17 -10.72
CA HIS A 294 -9.48 17.19 -10.34
C HIS A 294 -9.48 16.75 -8.85
N PRO A 295 -10.63 16.30 -8.31
CA PRO A 295 -10.77 16.03 -6.87
C PRO A 295 -9.86 14.88 -6.40
N ILE A 296 -9.61 13.91 -7.27
CA ILE A 296 -8.72 12.77 -6.98
C ILE A 296 -7.26 13.23 -6.91
N GLU A 297 -6.83 14.04 -7.86
CA GLU A 297 -5.49 14.61 -7.86
C GLU A 297 -5.28 15.58 -6.71
N THR A 298 -6.25 16.43 -6.38
CA THR A 298 -6.18 17.33 -5.21
C THR A 298 -6.04 16.54 -3.91
N GLN A 299 -6.76 15.43 -3.73
CA GLN A 299 -6.59 14.55 -2.58
C GLN A 299 -5.17 13.95 -2.53
N LEU A 300 -4.68 13.47 -3.67
CA LEU A 300 -3.33 12.93 -3.80
C LEU A 300 -2.24 13.98 -3.49
N TRP A 301 -2.35 15.18 -4.06
CA TRP A 301 -1.39 16.27 -3.87
C TRP A 301 -1.38 16.78 -2.44
N THR A 302 -2.55 16.80 -1.79
CA THR A 302 -2.65 17.12 -0.36
C THR A 302 -1.84 16.13 0.46
N GLU A 303 -2.01 14.82 0.21
CA GLU A 303 -1.28 13.76 0.91
C GLU A 303 0.23 13.82 0.66
N LEU A 304 0.63 14.14 -0.58
CA LEU A 304 2.02 14.32 -0.98
C LEU A 304 2.62 15.67 -0.56
N SER A 305 1.84 16.55 0.07
CA SER A 305 2.23 17.94 0.36
C SER A 305 2.79 18.69 -0.86
N ALA A 306 2.24 18.44 -2.04
CA ALA A 306 2.70 19.04 -3.29
C ALA A 306 2.29 20.53 -3.33
N ASN A 307 3.27 21.42 -3.45
CA ASN A 307 3.07 22.85 -3.56
C ASN A 307 4.19 23.47 -4.42
N PRO A 308 3.90 24.12 -5.55
CA PRO A 308 2.57 24.34 -6.15
C PRO A 308 1.92 23.06 -6.67
N GLU A 309 0.63 23.11 -6.99
CA GLU A 309 -0.08 21.97 -7.60
C GLU A 309 0.56 21.59 -8.96
N PRO A 310 0.82 20.29 -9.21
CA PRO A 310 1.38 19.82 -10.47
C PRO A 310 0.46 20.09 -11.67
N VAL A 311 1.02 20.71 -12.72
CA VAL A 311 0.27 20.98 -13.96
C VAL A 311 0.21 19.75 -14.86
N VAL A 312 1.28 18.95 -14.90
CA VAL A 312 1.35 17.73 -15.72
C VAL A 312 1.75 16.57 -14.83
N VAL A 313 0.96 15.50 -14.91
CA VAL A 313 1.16 14.28 -14.13
C VAL A 313 1.33 13.10 -15.06
N VAL A 314 1.95 12.05 -14.53
CA VAL A 314 2.16 10.78 -15.22
C VAL A 314 1.52 9.66 -14.42
N ALA A 315 0.78 8.79 -15.10
CA ALA A 315 0.30 7.55 -14.52
C ALA A 315 0.64 6.37 -15.46
N VAL A 316 1.42 5.41 -14.97
CA VAL A 316 1.91 4.25 -15.72
C VAL A 316 1.29 2.98 -15.15
N PRO A 317 0.52 2.21 -15.93
CA PRO A 317 -0.07 0.97 -15.45
C PRO A 317 0.91 -0.22 -15.53
N ILE A 318 0.94 -1.02 -14.47
CA ILE A 318 1.56 -2.35 -14.50
C ILE A 318 0.45 -3.37 -14.74
N MET A 319 0.44 -3.97 -15.93
CA MET A 319 -0.58 -4.93 -16.35
C MET A 319 -0.17 -6.37 -16.00
N VAL A 320 -1.09 -7.15 -15.46
CA VAL A 320 -0.94 -8.61 -15.40
C VAL A 320 -2.08 -9.22 -16.21
N LYS A 321 -1.73 -9.77 -17.38
CA LYS A 321 -2.68 -10.15 -18.42
C LYS A 321 -3.46 -8.92 -18.93
N GLN A 322 -4.75 -8.83 -18.60
CA GLN A 322 -5.68 -7.80 -19.08
C GLN A 322 -6.17 -6.89 -17.93
N ARG A 323 -5.50 -6.91 -16.78
CA ARG A 323 -5.89 -6.10 -15.61
C ARG A 323 -4.69 -5.31 -15.10
N ALA A 324 -4.90 -4.03 -14.84
CA ALA A 324 -3.94 -3.20 -14.13
C ALA A 324 -3.89 -3.66 -12.66
N VAL A 325 -2.71 -4.09 -12.20
CA VAL A 325 -2.52 -4.53 -10.81
C VAL A 325 -1.93 -3.43 -9.95
N ASN A 326 -1.07 -2.61 -10.56
CA ASN A 326 -0.53 -1.40 -9.95
C ASN A 326 -0.65 -0.22 -10.91
N LEU A 327 -0.70 0.97 -10.34
CA LEU A 327 -0.48 2.23 -11.07
C LEU A 327 0.71 2.94 -10.44
N ILE A 328 1.64 3.40 -11.26
CA ILE A 328 2.75 4.25 -10.83
C ILE A 328 2.37 5.69 -11.19
N TYR A 329 2.15 6.51 -10.18
CA TYR A 329 1.95 7.94 -10.33
C TYR A 329 3.29 8.67 -10.14
N ALA A 330 3.57 9.68 -10.94
CA ALA A 330 4.70 10.57 -10.73
C ALA A 330 4.40 12.00 -11.19
N HIS A 331 5.03 12.98 -10.54
CA HIS A 331 4.99 14.37 -10.96
C HIS A 331 6.29 15.11 -10.64
N THR A 332 6.48 16.24 -11.31
CA THR A 332 7.55 17.20 -11.04
C THR A 332 6.96 18.56 -10.72
N LEU A 333 7.57 19.28 -9.79
CA LEU A 333 7.28 20.66 -9.44
C LEU A 333 8.13 21.55 -10.35
N GLY A 334 7.54 22.63 -10.87
CA GLY A 334 8.23 23.57 -11.76
C GLY A 334 8.27 23.19 -13.24
N GLY A 335 7.61 22.10 -13.66
CA GLY A 335 7.47 21.76 -15.09
C GLY A 335 6.89 20.38 -15.32
N PRO A 336 6.63 20.00 -16.59
CA PRO A 336 6.21 18.65 -16.93
C PRO A 336 7.34 17.63 -16.69
N PRO A 337 7.01 16.39 -16.30
CA PRO A 337 8.00 15.34 -16.14
C PRO A 337 8.85 15.14 -17.41
N PRO A 338 10.18 14.99 -17.30
CA PRO A 338 11.04 14.78 -18.45
C PRO A 338 10.61 13.57 -19.27
N ARG A 339 10.65 13.66 -20.61
CA ARG A 339 10.26 12.54 -21.50
C ARG A 339 11.04 11.26 -21.20
N GLN A 340 12.32 11.39 -20.87
CA GLN A 340 13.17 10.26 -20.49
C GLN A 340 12.63 9.53 -19.26
N LEU A 341 12.24 10.27 -18.21
CA LEU A 341 11.65 9.69 -17.01
C LEU A 341 10.36 8.91 -17.35
N VAL A 342 9.49 9.48 -18.18
CA VAL A 342 8.26 8.81 -18.63
C VAL A 342 8.57 7.52 -19.37
N SER A 343 9.52 7.54 -20.32
CA SER A 343 9.88 6.33 -21.08
C SER A 343 10.52 5.25 -20.20
N GLU A 344 11.37 5.65 -19.26
CA GLU A 344 12.02 4.72 -18.34
C GLU A 344 11.02 4.10 -17.36
N LEU A 345 10.08 4.88 -16.81
CA LEU A 345 9.01 4.35 -15.96
C LEU A 345 8.10 3.37 -16.71
N ALA A 346 7.80 3.65 -17.98
CA ALA A 346 7.02 2.75 -18.83
C ALA A 346 7.74 1.42 -19.09
N ASP A 347 9.05 1.45 -19.37
CA ASP A 347 9.85 0.24 -19.55
C ASP A 347 10.00 -0.56 -18.24
N LEU A 348 10.30 0.10 -17.12
CA LEU A 348 10.37 -0.53 -15.80
C LEU A 348 9.02 -1.16 -15.43
N ALA A 349 7.89 -0.52 -15.76
CA ALA A 349 6.57 -1.08 -15.58
C ALA A 349 6.39 -2.36 -16.40
N ALA A 350 6.75 -2.38 -17.69
CA ALA A 350 6.68 -3.56 -18.55
C ALA A 350 7.54 -4.73 -18.02
N ARG A 351 8.74 -4.44 -17.51
CA ARG A 351 9.60 -5.43 -16.83
C ARG A 351 8.94 -5.97 -15.56
N ALA A 352 8.36 -5.09 -14.75
CA ALA A 352 7.62 -5.50 -13.56
C ALA A 352 6.43 -6.42 -13.89
N GLN A 353 5.74 -6.24 -15.02
CA GLN A 353 4.70 -7.17 -15.49
C GLN A 353 5.26 -8.59 -15.64
N THR A 354 6.42 -8.71 -16.27
CA THR A 354 7.13 -9.99 -16.47
C THR A 354 7.52 -10.61 -15.14
N SER A 355 8.06 -9.82 -14.21
CA SER A 355 8.44 -10.27 -12.87
C SER A 355 7.23 -10.73 -12.06
N TYR A 356 6.10 -10.00 -12.09
CA TYR A 356 4.86 -10.43 -11.45
C TYR A 356 4.36 -11.76 -12.00
N LEU A 357 4.37 -11.96 -13.33
CA LEU A 357 3.98 -13.24 -13.93
C LEU A 357 4.87 -14.39 -13.48
N ARG A 358 6.18 -14.17 -13.34
CA ARG A 358 7.11 -15.16 -12.77
C ARG A 358 6.76 -15.48 -11.32
N LEU A 359 6.58 -14.47 -10.46
CA LEU A 359 6.26 -14.64 -9.05
C LEU A 359 4.94 -15.41 -8.87
N ILE A 360 3.93 -15.11 -9.68
CA ILE A 360 2.63 -15.84 -9.70
C ILE A 360 2.84 -17.32 -10.07
N ARG A 361 3.71 -17.63 -11.04
CA ARG A 361 4.00 -19.02 -11.42
C ARG A 361 4.75 -19.78 -10.32
N GLN A 362 5.72 -19.13 -9.66
CA GLN A 362 6.47 -19.73 -8.55
C GLN A 362 5.56 -20.05 -7.37
N ALA A 363 4.69 -19.12 -6.97
CA ALA A 363 3.74 -19.32 -5.87
C ALA A 363 2.75 -20.48 -6.10
N ARG A 364 2.50 -20.87 -7.37
CA ARG A 364 1.65 -22.02 -7.72
C ARG A 364 2.38 -23.37 -7.59
N GLY A 365 3.71 -23.38 -7.74
CA GLY A 365 4.52 -24.61 -7.72
C GLY A 365 5.08 -24.97 -6.35
N SER A 366 5.07 -24.02 -5.41
CA SER A 366 5.56 -24.18 -4.03
C SER A 366 4.43 -24.44 -3.07
#